data_AF-A0A8J3TWC8-F1
#
_entry.id   AF-A0A8J3TWC8-F1
#
_cell.length_a   1.000
_cell.length_b   1.000
_cell.length_c   1.000
_cell.angle_alpha   90.00
_cell.angle_beta   90.00
_cell.angle_gamma   90.00
#
_symmetry.space_group_name_H-M   'P 1'
#
loop_
_entity.id
_entity.type
_entity.pdbx_description
1 polymer ?
#
loop_
_entity_poly.entity_id
_entity_poly.type
_entity_poly.pdbx_seq_one_letter_code
_entity_poly.pdbx_strand_id
1 'polypeptide(L)' 'MDNHVEEWEAAYGKVRAAVTLKYPDGGEVPEFLLHIDKGEAWWRWSDEAFDH' A
#
# COMPACT_ATOMS: atom_id res chain seq x y z
N MET A 1 -11.61 -12.55 -15.26
CA MET A 1 -10.72 -11.37 -15.30
C MET A 1 -10.31 -11.14 -13.85
N ASP A 2 -9.37 -11.93 -13.32
CA ASP A 2 -9.19 -12.04 -11.86
C ASP A 2 -7.73 -12.23 -11.44
N ASN A 3 -6.80 -12.50 -12.38
CA ASN A 3 -5.39 -12.78 -12.06
C ASN A 3 -4.65 -11.54 -11.50
N HIS A 4 -5.11 -10.34 -11.83
CA HIS A 4 -4.45 -9.11 -11.41
C HIS A 4 -4.65 -8.77 -9.93
N VAL A 5 -5.72 -9.27 -9.29
CA VAL A 5 -5.98 -8.98 -7.87
C VAL A 5 -5.04 -9.78 -6.98
N GLU A 6 -4.87 -11.08 -7.24
CA GLU A 6 -3.99 -11.96 -6.45
C GLU A 6 -2.50 -11.55 -6.59
N GLU A 7 -2.06 -11.20 -7.79
CA GLU A 7 -0.70 -10.70 -8.02
C GLU A 7 -0.46 -9.36 -7.31
N TRP A 8 -1.48 -8.50 -7.30
CA TRP A 8 -1.45 -7.21 -6.61
C TRP A 8 -1.40 -7.38 -5.09
N GLU A 9 -2.21 -8.26 -4.51
CA GLU A 9 -2.20 -8.56 -3.07
C GLU A 9 -0.86 -9.16 -2.63
N ALA A 10 -0.28 -10.07 -3.41
CA ALA A 10 1.01 -10.67 -3.12
C ALA A 10 2.16 -9.64 -3.18
N ALA A 11 2.13 -8.74 -4.16
CA ALA A 11 3.08 -7.62 -4.24
C ALA A 11 2.89 -6.64 -3.07
N TYR A 12 1.63 -6.32 -2.74
CA TYR A 12 1.26 -5.44 -1.63
C TYR A 12 1.76 -5.97 -0.29
N GLY A 13 1.54 -7.26 0.01
CA GLY A 13 2.04 -7.89 1.23
C GLY A 13 3.56 -7.84 1.36
N LYS A 14 4.29 -8.06 0.26
CA LYS A 14 5.76 -7.97 0.23
C LYS A 14 6.26 -6.55 0.49
N VAL A 15 5.61 -5.55 -0.10
CA VAL A 15 5.94 -4.13 0.12
C VAL A 15 5.66 -3.76 1.58
N ARG A 16 4.49 -4.09 2.13
CA ARG A 16 4.14 -3.85 3.55
C ARG A 16 5.12 -4.52 4.51
N ALA A 17 5.63 -5.70 4.18
CA ALA A 17 6.62 -6.40 5.00
C ALA A 17 8.02 -5.75 4.93
N ALA A 18 8.34 -5.08 3.81
CA ALA A 18 9.66 -4.50 3.57
C ALA A 18 9.76 -3.02 3.95
N VAL A 19 8.66 -2.26 3.89
CA VAL A 19 8.63 -0.83 4.17
C VAL A 19 7.58 -0.47 5.23
N THR A 20 7.92 0.50 6.08
CA THR A 20 7.00 1.08 7.07
C THR A 20 6.87 2.56 6.78
N LEU A 21 5.65 3.04 6.54
CA LEU A 21 5.40 4.46 6.35
C LEU A 21 5.19 5.12 7.71
N LYS A 22 5.94 6.20 7.98
CA LYS A 22 5.86 6.98 9.21
C LYS A 22 5.52 8.43 8.89
N TYR A 23 4.66 9.02 9.71
CA TYR A 23 4.43 10.45 9.71
C TYR A 23 5.73 11.20 10.10
N PRO A 24 5.90 12.45 9.64
CA PRO A 24 7.05 13.27 10.04
C PRO A 24 7.13 13.48 11.56
N ASP A 25 5.99 13.44 12.25
CA ASP A 25 5.89 13.49 13.71
C ASP A 25 6.24 12.16 14.41
N GLY A 26 6.55 11.11 13.65
CA GLY A 26 7.01 9.81 14.15
C GLY A 26 5.91 8.76 14.37
N GLY A 27 4.63 9.13 14.17
CA GLY A 27 3.51 8.18 14.20
C GLY A 27 3.58 7.17 13.04
N GLU A 28 3.15 5.94 13.28
CA GLU A 28 3.04 4.93 12.22
C GLU A 28 1.75 5.15 11.43
N VAL A 29 1.84 5.09 10.11
CA VAL A 29 0.65 5.13 9.26
C VAL A 29 -0.04 3.77 9.32
N PRO A 30 -1.30 3.69 9.75
CA PRO A 30 -2.00 2.41 9.94
C PRO A 30 -2.17 1.66 8.62
N GLU A 31 -2.44 2.37 7.51
CA GLU A 31 -2.48 1.75 6.19
C GLU A 31 -2.02 2.65 5.05
N PHE A 32 -1.22 2.10 4.15
CA PHE A 32 -0.73 2.76 2.95
C PHE A 32 -0.64 1.78 1.80
N LEU A 33 -0.87 2.25 0.58
CA LEU A 33 -1.16 1.47 -0.60
C LEU A 33 -0.37 2.03 -1.78
N LEU A 34 0.42 1.17 -2.41
CA LEU A 34 1.17 1.51 -3.61
C LEU A 34 0.27 1.31 -4.82
N HIS A 35 0.03 2.38 -5.55
CA HIS A 35 -0.72 2.32 -6.80
C HIS A 35 0.23 2.65 -7.95
N ILE A 36 0.23 1.80 -8.98
CA ILE A 36 1.06 1.96 -10.16
C ILE A 36 0.12 1.96 -11.37
N ASP A 37 0.00 3.10 -12.06
CA ASP A 37 -0.76 3.22 -13.31
C ASP A 37 0.15 3.77 -14.41
N LYS A 38 0.17 3.09 -15.56
CA LYS A 38 0.85 3.53 -16.79
C LYS A 38 2.30 4.01 -16.64
N GLY A 39 3.03 3.47 -15.66
CA GLY A 39 4.43 3.80 -15.39
C GLY A 39 4.64 4.88 -14.33
N GLU A 40 3.57 5.41 -13.76
CA GLU A 40 3.60 6.29 -12.59
C GLU A 40 3.22 5.51 -11.34
N ALA A 41 3.95 5.73 -10.26
CA ALA A 41 3.72 5.09 -8.97
C ALA A 41 3.43 6.16 -7.92
N TRP A 42 2.27 6.07 -7.24
CA TRP A 42 1.91 6.94 -6.14
C TRP A 42 1.48 6.15 -4.91
N TRP A 43 1.80 6.71 -3.75
CA TRP A 43 1.37 6.19 -2.47
C TRP A 43 0.05 6.84 -2.11
N ARG A 44 -0.96 6.02 -1.81
CA ARG A 44 -2.13 6.47 -1.05
C ARG A 44 -1.96 5.99 0.37
N TRP A 45 -2.15 6.87 1.33
CA TRP A 45 -2.23 6.49 2.73
C TRP A 45 -3.54 6.98 3.32
N SER A 46 -3.97 6.30 4.37
CA SER A 46 -5.19 6.63 5.10
C SER A 46 -4.88 6.53 6.60
N ASP A 47 -5.48 7.44 7.38
CA ASP A 47 -5.49 7.37 8.84
C ASP A 47 -6.46 6.30 9.36
N GLU A 48 -7.35 5.81 8.51
CA GLU A 48 -8.25 4.69 8.79
C GLU A 48 -7.84 3.47 7.95
N ALA A 49 -7.83 2.28 8.56
CA ALA A 49 -7.63 1.05 7.81
C ALA A 49 -8.76 0.85 6.79
N PHE A 50 -8.43 0.41 5.58
CA PHE A 50 -9.39 0.03 4.57
C PHE A 50 -10.15 -1.21 5.05
N ASP A 51 -11.47 -1.11 5.13
CA ASP A 51 -12.36 -2.25 5.38
C ASP A 51 -12.21 -3.22 4.18
N HIS A 52 -11.77 -4.45 4.44
CA HIS A 52 -11.53 -5.50 3.44
C HIS A 52 -12.72 -6.47 3.37
#